data_AF-A0A929XBZ6-F1
#
_entry.id   AF-A0A929XBZ6-F1
#
_cell.length_a   1.000
_cell.length_b   1.000
_cell.length_c   1.000
_cell.angle_alpha   90.00
_cell.angle_beta   90.00
_cell.angle_gamma   90.00
#
_symmetry.space_group_name_H-M   'P 1'
#
loop_
_entity.id
_entity.type
_entity.pdbx_description
1 polymer ?
#
loop_
_entity_poly.entity_id
_entity_poly.type
_entity_poly.pdbx_seq_one_letter_code
_entity_poly.pdbx_strand_id
1 'polypeptide(L)'
;MRKLLFSFLATFAAVFLTGQANLQAAEADALAKIKERGYVRVGVFSDKPPFGYVDKEGKNQGYDIYFAKRIAKDLLGDESKVKFELVEAAGRVEVLVADKVDITLANFTKTPERARVVDFALPYMKVSLGVVSPDGAVIKSVDELKGKKLIVNKGTTADAYFTKNHPDIELIK
;
A
#
# COMPACT_ATOMS: atom_id res chain seq x y z
N MET A 1 -50.88 9.22 2.65
CA MET A 1 -49.56 8.85 3.22
C MET A 1 -48.81 7.75 2.44
N ARG A 2 -49.45 6.88 1.63
CA ARG A 2 -48.73 5.84 0.83
C ARG A 2 -48.06 6.32 -0.47
N LYS A 3 -48.37 7.53 -0.98
CA LYS A 3 -47.78 8.06 -2.23
C LYS A 3 -46.47 8.85 -2.03
N LEU A 4 -46.17 9.29 -0.80
CA LEU A 4 -44.90 9.98 -0.50
C LEU A 4 -43.73 9.03 -0.20
N LEU A 5 -43.99 7.77 0.16
CA LEU A 5 -42.93 6.78 0.43
C LEU A 5 -42.27 6.22 -0.85
N PHE A 6 -42.96 6.25 -2.00
CA PHE A 6 -42.41 5.74 -3.26
C PHE A 6 -41.47 6.75 -3.96
N SER A 7 -41.62 8.04 -3.70
CA SER A 7 -40.77 9.06 -4.34
C SER A 7 -39.39 9.17 -3.70
N PHE A 8 -39.22 8.77 -2.43
CA PHE A 8 -37.91 8.79 -1.76
C PHE A 8 -37.04 7.57 -2.12
N LEU A 9 -37.66 6.44 -2.48
CA LEU A 9 -36.95 5.21 -2.87
C LEU A 9 -36.41 5.28 -4.31
N ALA A 10 -37.10 6.00 -5.20
CA ALA A 10 -36.68 6.19 -6.59
C ALA A 10 -35.46 7.14 -6.73
N THR A 11 -35.36 8.17 -5.90
CA THR A 11 -34.23 9.11 -5.92
C THR A 11 -32.95 8.49 -5.35
N PHE A 12 -33.07 7.57 -4.38
CA PHE A 12 -31.91 6.85 -3.83
C PHE A 12 -31.35 5.81 -4.82
N ALA A 13 -32.23 5.14 -5.59
CA ALA A 13 -31.81 4.19 -6.63
C ALA A 13 -31.10 4.89 -7.81
N ALA A 14 -31.57 6.06 -8.24
CA ALA A 14 -30.95 6.81 -9.33
C ALA A 14 -29.54 7.31 -8.99
N VAL A 15 -29.31 7.77 -7.76
CA VAL A 15 -27.97 8.22 -7.30
C VAL A 15 -27.00 7.03 -7.17
N PHE A 16 -27.48 5.84 -6.78
CA PHE A 16 -26.67 4.62 -6.75
C PHE A 16 -26.24 4.14 -8.15
N LEU A 17 -27.14 4.18 -9.13
CA LEU A 17 -26.84 3.77 -10.51
C LEU A 17 -25.85 4.72 -11.21
N THR A 18 -25.95 6.04 -11.00
CA THR A 18 -25.01 7.01 -11.60
C THR A 18 -23.62 6.95 -10.98
N GLY A 19 -23.49 6.62 -9.70
CA GLY A 19 -22.20 6.46 -9.03
C GLY A 19 -21.43 5.21 -9.48
N GLN A 20 -22.13 4.10 -9.74
CA GLN A 20 -21.52 2.87 -10.23
C GLN A 20 -21.01 2.98 -11.67
N ALA A 21 -21.74 3.68 -12.55
CA ALA A 21 -21.33 3.86 -13.94
C ALA A 21 -20.04 4.71 -14.08
N ASN A 22 -19.88 5.74 -13.22
CA ASN A 22 -18.68 6.59 -13.24
C ASN A 22 -17.42 5.88 -12.73
N LEU A 23 -17.54 5.00 -11.74
CA LEU A 23 -16.41 4.18 -11.26
C LEU A 23 -15.95 3.18 -12.33
N GLN A 24 -16.89 2.52 -13.00
CA GLN A 24 -16.60 1.53 -14.02
C GLN A 24 -15.94 2.14 -15.27
N ALA A 25 -16.31 3.37 -15.64
CA ALA A 25 -15.67 4.12 -16.71
C ALA A 25 -14.23 4.57 -16.36
N ALA A 26 -14.00 5.01 -15.12
CA ALA A 26 -12.67 5.41 -14.65
C ALA A 26 -11.69 4.23 -14.53
N GLU A 27 -12.16 3.06 -14.06
CA GLU A 27 -11.35 1.83 -14.02
C GLU A 27 -10.99 1.32 -15.42
N ALA A 28 -11.95 1.38 -16.36
CA ALA A 28 -11.70 1.03 -17.76
C ALA A 28 -10.66 1.96 -18.40
N ASP A 29 -10.67 3.25 -18.04
CA ASP A 29 -9.71 4.25 -18.51
C ASP A 29 -8.28 4.00 -17.97
N ALA A 30 -8.13 3.70 -16.68
CA ALA A 30 -6.82 3.41 -16.10
C ALA A 30 -6.16 2.15 -16.71
N LEU A 31 -6.92 1.08 -16.87
CA LEU A 31 -6.42 -0.15 -17.49
C LEU A 31 -6.09 0.05 -18.97
N ALA A 32 -6.92 0.80 -19.69
CA ALA A 32 -6.65 1.15 -21.09
C ALA A 32 -5.33 1.93 -21.23
N LYS A 33 -5.10 2.94 -20.38
CA LYS A 33 -3.85 3.71 -20.34
C LYS A 33 -2.62 2.83 -20.11
N ILE A 34 -2.69 1.86 -19.21
CA ILE A 34 -1.59 0.90 -18.97
C ILE A 34 -1.32 0.07 -20.23
N LYS A 35 -2.36 -0.45 -20.87
CA LYS A 35 -2.25 -1.27 -22.08
C LYS A 35 -1.71 -0.48 -23.27
N GLU A 36 -2.22 0.73 -23.49
CA GLU A 36 -1.77 1.65 -24.53
C GLU A 36 -0.29 2.01 -24.36
N ARG A 37 0.11 2.34 -23.12
CA ARG A 37 1.50 2.66 -22.78
C ARG A 37 2.44 1.44 -22.86
N GLY A 38 1.90 0.23 -22.74
CA GLY A 38 2.63 -1.03 -22.87
C GLY A 38 3.50 -1.40 -21.67
N TYR A 39 3.33 -0.75 -20.52
CA TYR A 39 3.97 -1.14 -19.24
C TYR A 39 3.19 -0.62 -18.03
N VAL A 40 3.28 -1.37 -16.93
CA VAL A 40 2.74 -0.98 -15.61
C VAL A 40 3.84 -0.33 -14.76
N ARG A 41 3.53 0.79 -14.13
CA ARG A 41 4.40 1.51 -13.17
C ARG A 41 4.10 1.00 -11.77
N VAL A 42 5.09 0.43 -11.09
CA VAL A 42 4.90 -0.18 -9.77
C VAL A 42 5.86 0.42 -8.76
N GLY A 43 5.30 1.02 -7.70
CA GLY A 43 6.07 1.51 -6.57
C GLY A 43 6.52 0.36 -5.67
N VAL A 44 7.82 0.20 -5.43
CA VAL A 44 8.43 -0.90 -4.66
C VAL A 44 9.51 -0.41 -3.70
N PHE A 45 9.87 -1.22 -2.70
CA PHE A 45 11.05 -0.96 -1.87
C PHE A 45 12.34 -1.38 -2.58
N SER A 46 13.45 -0.70 -2.26
CA SER A 46 14.80 -1.02 -2.73
C SER A 46 15.71 -1.63 -1.66
N ASP A 47 15.30 -1.60 -0.40
CA ASP A 47 16.16 -1.86 0.76
C ASP A 47 15.49 -2.78 1.81
N LYS A 48 14.38 -3.45 1.44
CA LYS A 48 13.59 -4.27 2.36
C LYS A 48 13.55 -5.76 1.95
N PRO A 49 14.69 -6.48 1.96
CA PRO A 49 14.70 -7.92 1.73
C PRO A 49 13.91 -8.65 2.85
N PRO A 50 13.23 -9.76 2.53
CA PRO A 50 13.11 -10.42 1.23
C PRO A 50 11.93 -9.90 0.37
N PHE A 51 11.30 -8.78 0.73
CA PHE A 51 10.07 -8.30 0.10
C PHE A 51 10.33 -7.52 -1.19
N GLY A 52 11.12 -6.46 -1.10
CA GLY A 52 11.51 -5.63 -2.24
C GLY A 52 12.89 -5.05 -1.97
N TYR A 53 13.85 -5.38 -2.83
CA TYR A 53 15.22 -4.91 -2.71
C TYR A 53 15.91 -4.85 -4.07
N VAL A 54 17.00 -4.09 -4.16
CA VAL A 54 17.89 -4.09 -5.32
C VAL A 54 19.08 -5.00 -5.01
N ASP A 55 19.32 -5.99 -5.88
CA ASP A 55 20.45 -6.90 -5.74
C ASP A 55 21.78 -6.26 -6.19
N LYS A 56 22.88 -7.02 -6.06
CA LYS A 56 24.23 -6.56 -6.44
C LYS A 56 24.38 -6.24 -7.93
N GLU A 57 23.48 -6.73 -8.77
CA GLU A 57 23.45 -6.50 -10.21
C GLU A 57 22.58 -5.30 -10.58
N GLY A 58 22.02 -4.61 -9.59
CA GLY A 58 21.14 -3.46 -9.79
C GLY A 58 19.71 -3.86 -10.17
N LYS A 59 19.32 -5.14 -10.01
CA LYS A 59 17.98 -5.61 -10.37
C LYS A 59 17.06 -5.63 -9.16
N ASN A 60 15.81 -5.24 -9.37
CA ASN A 60 14.76 -5.38 -8.37
C ASN A 60 14.45 -6.87 -8.15
N GLN A 61 14.44 -7.30 -6.89
CA GLN A 61 14.16 -8.66 -6.44
C GLN A 61 13.26 -8.67 -5.20
N GLY A 62 12.65 -9.83 -4.94
CA GLY A 62 11.88 -10.08 -3.74
C GLY A 62 10.43 -10.48 -4.00
N TYR A 63 9.72 -10.78 -2.92
CA TYR A 63 8.35 -11.27 -2.94
C TYR A 63 7.37 -10.30 -3.62
N ASP A 64 7.49 -9.00 -3.37
CA ASP A 64 6.65 -7.98 -3.99
C ASP A 64 6.95 -7.82 -5.49
N ILE A 65 8.23 -7.99 -5.87
CA ILE A 65 8.69 -7.92 -7.26
C ILE A 65 8.13 -9.08 -8.08
N TYR A 66 8.04 -10.27 -7.49
CA TYR A 66 7.38 -11.41 -8.11
C TYR A 66 5.93 -11.08 -8.51
N PHE A 67 5.16 -10.49 -7.60
CA PHE A 67 3.77 -10.11 -7.91
C PHE A 67 3.69 -9.00 -8.95
N ALA A 68 4.59 -8.01 -8.91
CA ALA A 68 4.63 -6.95 -9.92
C ALA A 68 4.85 -7.53 -11.33
N LYS A 69 5.82 -8.43 -11.47
CA LYS A 69 6.12 -9.15 -12.72
C LYS A 69 4.95 -10.03 -13.16
N ARG A 70 4.29 -10.73 -12.23
CA ARG A 70 3.11 -11.54 -12.53
C ARG A 70 1.95 -10.68 -13.04
N ILE A 71 1.69 -9.53 -12.41
CA ILE A 71 0.67 -8.58 -12.86
C ILE A 71 0.97 -8.10 -14.29
N ALA A 72 2.22 -7.71 -14.60
CA ALA A 72 2.56 -7.31 -15.96
C ALA A 72 2.37 -8.44 -16.98
N LYS A 73 2.75 -9.67 -16.61
CA LYS A 73 2.52 -10.85 -17.46
C LYS A 73 1.04 -11.08 -17.74
N ASP A 74 0.18 -10.97 -16.72
CA ASP A 74 -1.26 -11.17 -16.89
C ASP A 74 -1.92 -10.02 -17.67
N LEU A 75 -1.44 -8.78 -17.51
CA LEU A 75 -2.00 -7.60 -18.18
C LEU A 75 -1.52 -7.41 -19.61
N LEU A 76 -0.25 -7.74 -19.89
CA LEU A 76 0.48 -7.34 -21.09
C LEU A 76 1.17 -8.53 -21.81
N GLY A 77 1.08 -9.74 -21.26
CA GLY A 77 1.68 -10.96 -21.83
C GLY A 77 3.17 -11.13 -21.55
N ASP A 78 3.83 -10.18 -20.89
CA ASP A 78 5.28 -10.16 -20.68
C ASP A 78 5.63 -9.57 -19.30
N GLU A 79 6.34 -10.37 -18.50
CA GLU A 79 6.75 -10.00 -17.13
C GLU A 79 7.80 -8.88 -17.07
N SER A 80 8.48 -8.60 -18.18
CA SER A 80 9.44 -7.50 -18.29
C SER A 80 8.77 -6.13 -18.43
N LYS A 81 7.45 -6.07 -18.68
CA LYS A 81 6.68 -4.84 -18.87
C LYS A 81 6.30 -4.14 -17.56
N VAL A 82 7.24 -4.11 -16.62
CA VAL A 82 7.13 -3.38 -15.36
C VAL A 82 8.18 -2.28 -15.34
N LYS A 83 7.75 -1.05 -15.03
CA LYS A 83 8.64 0.04 -14.63
C LYS A 83 8.58 0.18 -13.11
N PHE A 84 9.69 -0.14 -12.45
CA PHE A 84 9.79 0.00 -11.01
C PHE A 84 10.14 1.44 -10.62
N GLU A 85 9.34 2.00 -9.72
CA GLU A 85 9.65 3.26 -9.06
C GLU A 85 10.00 2.93 -7.60
N LEU A 86 11.16 3.39 -7.13
CA LEU A 86 11.61 3.13 -5.76
C LEU A 86 10.92 4.10 -4.80
N VAL A 87 10.33 3.57 -3.73
CA VAL A 87 9.44 4.36 -2.86
C VAL A 87 9.74 4.10 -1.39
N GLU A 88 9.96 5.18 -0.65
CA GLU A 88 10.07 5.16 0.81
C GLU A 88 8.72 4.87 1.49
N ALA A 89 8.78 4.33 2.71
CA ALA A 89 7.58 3.92 3.43
C ALA A 89 6.55 5.05 3.61
N ALA A 90 7.01 6.29 3.80
CA ALA A 90 6.18 7.48 3.93
C ALA A 90 5.58 7.97 2.60
N GLY A 91 6.21 7.67 1.46
CA GLY A 91 5.81 8.18 0.14
C GLY A 91 4.75 7.34 -0.58
N ARG A 92 4.43 6.13 -0.08
CA ARG A 92 3.56 5.15 -0.78
C ARG A 92 2.18 5.67 -1.18
N VAL A 93 1.54 6.44 -0.30
CA VAL A 93 0.23 7.04 -0.60
C VAL A 93 0.38 8.17 -1.61
N GLU A 94 1.38 9.02 -1.42
CA GLU A 94 1.61 10.20 -2.27
C GLU A 94 1.92 9.82 -3.71
N VAL A 95 2.74 8.79 -3.95
CA VAL A 95 3.06 8.36 -5.32
C VAL A 95 1.85 7.83 -6.09
N LEU A 96 0.84 7.28 -5.39
CA LEU A 96 -0.43 6.87 -5.99
C LEU A 96 -1.32 8.09 -6.25
N VAL A 97 -1.49 8.97 -5.26
CA VAL A 97 -2.33 10.17 -5.38
C VAL A 97 -1.81 11.12 -6.46
N ALA A 98 -0.49 11.22 -6.61
CA ALA A 98 0.16 12.03 -7.63
C ALA A 98 0.25 11.35 -9.01
N ASP A 99 -0.39 10.18 -9.19
CA ASP A 99 -0.35 9.39 -10.42
C ASP A 99 1.09 9.11 -10.93
N LYS A 100 2.05 8.94 -10.00
CA LYS A 100 3.43 8.58 -10.35
C LYS A 100 3.56 7.08 -10.62
N VAL A 101 2.78 6.27 -9.92
CA VAL A 101 2.70 4.81 -10.09
C VAL A 101 1.26 4.38 -10.29
N ASP A 102 1.05 3.29 -11.03
CA ASP A 102 -0.28 2.71 -11.21
C ASP A 102 -0.67 1.84 -10.00
N ILE A 103 0.32 1.16 -9.39
CA ILE A 103 0.13 0.26 -8.26
C ILE A 103 1.30 0.43 -7.29
N THR A 104 1.06 0.30 -5.98
CA THR A 104 2.14 0.11 -5.00
C THR A 104 2.20 -1.34 -4.53
N LEU A 105 3.37 -1.95 -4.68
CA LEU A 105 3.76 -3.21 -4.05
C LEU A 105 4.98 -2.95 -3.16
N ALA A 106 4.98 -1.86 -2.41
CA ALA A 106 6.01 -1.55 -1.41
C ALA A 106 5.57 -2.06 -0.03
N ASN A 107 5.48 -3.40 0.09
CA ASN A 107 5.05 -4.16 1.27
C ASN A 107 4.04 -3.42 2.17
N PHE A 108 2.87 -3.10 1.60
CA PHE A 108 2.01 -2.04 2.10
C PHE A 108 0.81 -2.56 2.90
N THR A 109 0.90 -2.45 4.23
CA THR A 109 -0.18 -2.89 5.13
C THR A 109 -1.44 -2.02 4.96
N LYS A 110 -2.58 -2.66 4.70
CA LYS A 110 -3.90 -2.01 4.72
C LYS A 110 -4.24 -1.54 6.14
N THR A 111 -4.56 -0.26 6.29
CA THR A 111 -5.14 0.31 7.52
C THR A 111 -6.37 1.15 7.16
N PRO A 112 -7.31 1.38 8.09
CA PRO A 112 -8.46 2.24 7.84
C PRO A 112 -8.06 3.65 7.37
N GLU A 113 -6.99 4.22 7.93
CA GLU A 113 -6.51 5.56 7.57
C GLU A 113 -5.99 5.60 6.13
N ARG A 114 -5.24 4.59 5.70
CA ARG A 114 -4.74 4.49 4.32
C ARG A 114 -5.88 4.22 3.34
N ALA A 115 -6.82 3.33 3.72
CA ALA A 115 -7.97 2.96 2.89
C ALA A 115 -8.97 4.11 2.67
N ARG A 116 -8.86 5.22 3.40
CA ARG A 116 -9.62 6.45 3.13
C ARG A 116 -9.05 7.27 1.97
N VAL A 117 -7.78 7.03 1.61
CA VAL A 117 -7.04 7.84 0.63
C VAL A 117 -6.73 7.05 -0.64
N VAL A 118 -6.51 5.73 -0.50
CA VAL A 118 -6.20 4.84 -1.63
C VAL A 118 -6.98 3.53 -1.51
N ASP A 119 -7.26 2.93 -2.66
CA ASP A 119 -7.89 1.61 -2.73
C ASP A 119 -6.87 0.49 -2.54
N PHE A 120 -7.32 -0.61 -1.92
CA PHE A 120 -6.52 -1.81 -1.70
C PHE A 120 -7.18 -3.00 -2.37
N ALA A 121 -6.39 -3.72 -3.17
CA ALA A 121 -6.75 -5.05 -3.65
C ALA A 121 -6.86 -6.08 -2.50
N LEU A 122 -7.17 -7.32 -2.87
CA LEU A 122 -7.13 -8.44 -1.92
C LEU A 122 -5.71 -8.61 -1.35
N PRO A 123 -5.58 -8.92 -0.05
CA PRO A 123 -4.28 -9.07 0.58
C PRO A 123 -3.56 -10.31 0.05
N TYR A 124 -2.26 -10.19 -0.20
CA TYR A 124 -1.40 -11.30 -0.64
C TYR A 124 -0.52 -11.88 0.48
N MET A 125 -0.47 -11.23 1.66
CA MET A 125 0.20 -11.76 2.86
C MET A 125 -0.38 -11.18 4.15
N LYS A 126 -0.06 -11.79 5.29
CA LYS A 126 -0.36 -11.29 6.64
C LYS A 126 0.94 -10.93 7.35
N VAL A 127 0.90 -9.92 8.22
CA VAL A 127 2.05 -9.44 8.98
C VAL A 127 1.61 -8.90 10.34
N SER A 128 2.49 -9.00 11.32
CA SER A 128 2.36 -8.39 12.64
C SER A 128 3.61 -7.55 12.94
N LEU A 129 3.49 -6.62 13.90
CA LEU A 129 4.63 -5.87 14.39
C LEU A 129 5.45 -6.73 15.36
N GLY A 130 6.76 -6.50 15.36
CA GLY A 130 7.70 -7.05 16.33
C GLY A 130 8.77 -6.02 16.66
N VAL A 131 9.49 -6.26 17.75
CA VAL A 131 10.66 -5.47 18.16
C VAL A 131 11.87 -6.39 18.11
N VAL A 132 12.96 -5.91 17.52
CA VAL A 132 14.25 -6.59 17.55
C VAL A 132 15.18 -5.84 18.49
N SER A 133 15.95 -6.58 19.27
CA SER A 133 16.88 -6.06 20.27
C SER A 133 18.17 -6.89 20.25
N PRO A 134 19.31 -6.34 20.71
CA PRO A 134 20.55 -7.10 20.80
C PRO A 134 20.41 -8.35 21.70
N ASP A 135 21.13 -9.43 21.37
CA ASP A 135 21.07 -10.70 22.12
C ASP A 135 21.45 -10.54 23.60
N GLY A 136 22.36 -9.63 23.92
CA GLY A 136 22.76 -9.33 25.30
C GLY A 136 21.79 -8.40 26.07
N ALA A 137 20.75 -7.89 25.41
CA ALA A 137 19.81 -6.91 25.96
C ALA A 137 18.39 -7.14 25.40
N VAL A 138 17.92 -8.38 25.49
CA VAL A 138 16.63 -8.80 24.93
C VAL A 138 15.48 -8.02 25.56
N ILE A 139 14.66 -7.37 24.73
CA ILE A 139 13.41 -6.73 25.10
C ILE A 139 12.26 -7.72 24.91
N LYS A 140 11.50 -7.99 25.98
CA LYS A 140 10.41 -8.98 25.97
C LYS A 140 9.02 -8.35 26.03
N SER A 141 8.93 -7.07 26.34
CA SER A 141 7.68 -6.35 26.48
C SER A 141 7.82 -4.91 26.01
N VAL A 142 6.68 -4.25 25.71
CA VAL A 142 6.69 -2.83 25.34
C VAL A 142 7.09 -1.95 26.53
N ASP A 143 6.75 -2.33 27.76
CA ASP A 143 7.12 -1.57 28.96
C ASP A 143 8.63 -1.48 29.14
N GLU A 144 9.39 -2.51 28.75
CA GLU A 144 10.85 -2.49 28.78
C GLU A 144 11.48 -1.48 27.80
N LEU A 145 10.70 -0.88 26.88
CA LEU A 145 11.17 0.18 26.00
C LEU A 145 11.13 1.57 26.64
N LYS A 146 10.47 1.74 27.80
CA LYS A 146 10.40 3.02 28.50
C LYS A 146 11.79 3.50 28.90
N GLY A 147 12.09 4.78 28.63
CA GLY A 147 13.41 5.36 28.84
C GLY A 147 14.50 4.86 27.87
N LYS A 148 14.14 4.07 26.85
CA LYS A 148 15.03 3.68 25.74
C LYS A 148 14.64 4.42 24.47
N LYS A 149 15.54 4.37 23.48
CA LYS A 149 15.31 4.89 22.13
C LYS A 149 14.87 3.75 21.23
N LEU A 150 13.68 3.87 20.65
CA LEU A 150 13.16 2.91 19.67
C LEU A 150 13.34 3.46 18.26
N ILE A 151 14.08 2.72 17.42
CA ILE A 151 14.25 3.06 16.01
C ILE A 151 13.06 2.52 15.22
N VAL A 152 12.41 3.39 14.45
CA VAL A 152 11.33 3.02 13.53
C VAL A 152 11.54 3.68 12.18
N ASN A 153 11.21 3.00 11.08
CA ASN A 153 11.20 3.66 9.77
C ASN A 153 9.93 4.54 9.66
N LYS A 154 10.13 5.83 9.36
CA LYS A 154 9.06 6.83 9.22
C LYS A 154 7.98 6.40 8.24
N GLY A 155 6.71 6.57 8.63
CA GLY A 155 5.55 6.26 7.79
C GLY A 155 5.21 4.76 7.69
N THR A 156 5.87 3.92 8.49
CA THR A 156 5.47 2.52 8.69
C THR A 156 4.31 2.39 9.67
N THR A 157 3.72 1.19 9.72
CA THR A 157 2.71 0.86 10.76
C THR A 157 3.32 0.79 12.15
N ALA A 158 4.62 0.47 12.29
CA ALA A 158 5.33 0.52 13.57
C ALA A 158 5.42 1.96 14.09
N ASP A 159 5.86 2.89 13.23
CA ASP A 159 5.89 4.33 13.53
C ASP A 159 4.51 4.83 14.00
N ALA A 160 3.47 4.54 13.22
CA ALA A 160 2.10 4.93 13.57
C ALA A 160 1.62 4.28 14.89
N TYR A 161 1.92 3.01 15.10
CA TYR A 161 1.52 2.27 16.30
C TYR A 161 2.15 2.87 17.56
N PHE A 162 3.47 3.05 17.59
CA PHE A 162 4.15 3.59 18.76
C PHE A 162 3.84 5.06 18.98
N THR A 163 3.78 5.88 17.93
CA THR A 163 3.38 7.30 18.04
C THR A 163 1.99 7.45 18.67
N LYS A 164 1.04 6.56 18.34
CA LYS A 164 -0.34 6.63 18.83
C LYS A 164 -0.53 6.01 20.21
N ASN A 165 0.06 4.84 20.46
CA ASN A 165 -0.28 4.02 21.64
C ASN A 165 0.76 4.10 22.76
N HIS A 166 1.99 4.50 22.46
CA HIS A 166 3.08 4.62 23.44
C HIS A 166 3.86 5.94 23.21
N PRO A 167 3.18 7.10 23.32
CA PRO A 167 3.80 8.40 23.08
C PRO A 167 4.90 8.75 24.10
N ASP A 168 5.01 8.00 25.19
CA ASP A 168 6.05 8.07 26.21
C ASP A 168 7.37 7.40 25.81
N ILE A 169 7.38 6.59 24.74
CA ILE A 169 8.60 5.97 24.20
C ILE A 169 9.27 6.94 23.21
N GLU A 170 10.56 7.24 23.41
CA GLU A 170 11.33 8.08 22.50
C GLU A 170 11.55 7.35 21.15
N LEU A 171 11.00 7.91 20.07
CA LEU A 171 11.17 7.39 18.72
C LEU A 171 12.29 8.09 17.96
N ILE A 172 13.18 7.31 17.36
CA ILE A 172 14.17 7.76 16.39
C ILE A 172 13.68 7.32 15.01
N LYS A 173 13.49 8.27 14.10
CA LYS A 173 12.86 8.06 12.79
C LYS A 173 13.79 8.41 11.64
#